data_AF-A0A7X5BCN8-F1
#
_entry.id   AF-A0A7X5BCN8-F1
#
_cell.length_a   1.000
_cell.length_b   1.000
_cell.length_c   1.000
_cell.angle_alpha   90.00
_cell.angle_beta   90.00
_cell.angle_gamma   90.00
#
_symmetry.space_group_name_H-M   'P 1'
#
loop_
_entity.id
_entity.type
_entity.pdbx_description
1 polymer ?
#
loop_
_entity_poly.entity_id
_entity_poly.type
_entity_poly.pdbx_seq_one_letter_code
_entity_poly.pdbx_strand_id
1 'polypeptide(L)'
;MNIWFAVSEAEGLVKSGGLADVAKALPKALMDLGHQVAIVLPGYRTIDEKQNLPVILETELLHWPHTRYQVRLTELDKVPVYLIDCEEYFDRPDLYAEQNHAYVDNGERYGFFSAACLDILPKLAIHPDIIHANDWHTALIPFLLKTRYRDDGYYSGIKTILTVHNAIFKGIFSYHQLEIIPELNLSGMEFLQYGHDHVSTLRAGIAFADKINAVSPNYASELLTPLGSHGLVDDFVRRARDLHGIINGCDYSEWSPATDRYLPQTYHAEENALKSGKASSKQALQQELALPQVAIPMFGMVCRLTHQKGFHYLLPILDQFLRNEVQLVIVGTGESQIAEKLHKIAATHPNKFVFIEAYSNRLAHLVEAGSDFFIMPSEFEACGLNQIYSMAYGTLPIIREVGGLKDTVQDYDKYPQQATGFGFQDPTPAALLITMQRALLFYLQNPDEMLKVQLRAMQKDFSWLDSAQEYLKMYRSAIFDY
;
A
#
# COMPACT_ATOMS: atom_id res chain seq x y z
N MET A 1 -9.81 -14.89 18.40
CA MET A 1 -10.79 -14.06 17.67
C MET A 1 -10.95 -14.64 16.29
N ASN A 2 -12.17 -14.57 15.76
CA ASN A 2 -12.52 -14.94 14.40
C ASN A 2 -12.61 -13.65 13.58
N ILE A 3 -11.78 -13.53 12.55
CA ILE A 3 -11.60 -12.29 11.78
C ILE A 3 -11.98 -12.56 10.33
N TRP A 4 -12.96 -11.81 9.85
CA TRP A 4 -13.41 -11.82 8.47
C TRP A 4 -12.77 -10.65 7.72
N PHE A 5 -11.74 -10.94 6.92
CA PHE A 5 -10.90 -9.93 6.28
C PHE A 5 -11.38 -9.66 4.86
N ALA A 6 -12.11 -8.57 4.67
CA ALA A 6 -12.71 -8.20 3.39
C ALA A 6 -11.78 -7.28 2.60
N VAL A 7 -11.45 -7.70 1.37
CA VAL A 7 -10.50 -7.01 0.49
C VAL A 7 -10.95 -7.11 -0.96
N SER A 8 -10.45 -6.19 -1.78
CA SER A 8 -10.64 -6.22 -3.23
C SER A 8 -9.47 -6.84 -3.99
N GLU A 9 -8.32 -7.04 -3.34
CA GLU A 9 -7.11 -7.62 -3.92
C GLU A 9 -6.27 -8.34 -2.84
N ALA A 10 -5.49 -9.35 -3.25
CA ALA A 10 -4.61 -10.12 -2.39
C ALA A 10 -3.42 -10.69 -3.20
N GLU A 11 -2.19 -10.43 -2.75
CA GLU A 11 -0.97 -10.88 -3.43
C GLU A 11 -0.95 -12.41 -3.55
N GLY A 12 -0.58 -12.92 -4.73
CA GLY A 12 -0.63 -14.35 -5.05
C GLY A 12 -1.94 -14.83 -5.69
N LEU A 13 -3.02 -14.04 -5.60
CA LEU A 13 -4.27 -14.29 -6.34
C LEU A 13 -4.54 -13.20 -7.37
N VAL A 14 -4.57 -11.95 -6.92
CA VAL A 14 -4.84 -10.79 -7.77
C VAL A 14 -4.28 -9.51 -7.12
N LYS A 15 -3.50 -8.71 -7.87
CA LYS A 15 -2.84 -7.50 -7.36
C LYS A 15 -3.06 -6.31 -8.31
N SER A 16 -3.39 -5.15 -7.74
CA SER A 16 -3.23 -3.85 -8.42
C SER A 16 -2.38 -2.84 -7.64
N GLY A 17 -2.34 -2.93 -6.31
CA GLY A 17 -1.61 -1.98 -5.45
C GLY A 17 -1.05 -2.61 -4.18
N GLY A 18 -0.71 -1.75 -3.22
CA GLY A 18 -0.12 -2.17 -1.93
C GLY A 18 -1.11 -2.76 -0.94
N LEU A 19 -2.43 -2.62 -1.19
CA LEU A 19 -3.45 -3.29 -0.38
C LEU A 19 -3.31 -4.82 -0.51
N ALA A 20 -2.97 -5.32 -1.71
CA ALA A 20 -2.76 -6.74 -1.96
C ALA A 20 -1.67 -7.35 -1.05
N ASP A 21 -0.59 -6.61 -0.80
CA ASP A 21 0.52 -7.04 0.07
C ASP A 21 0.04 -7.17 1.52
N VAL A 22 -0.74 -6.20 2.01
CA VAL A 22 -1.35 -6.24 3.35
C VAL A 22 -2.33 -7.41 3.48
N ALA A 23 -3.13 -7.64 2.44
CA ALA A 23 -4.16 -8.68 2.41
C ALA A 23 -3.59 -10.10 2.44
N LYS A 24 -2.35 -10.32 1.96
CA LYS A 24 -1.63 -11.59 2.12
C LYS A 24 -1.00 -11.68 3.51
N ALA A 25 -0.27 -10.63 3.92
CA ALA A 25 0.65 -10.75 5.03
C ALA A 25 0.02 -10.55 6.43
N LEU A 26 -0.93 -9.62 6.58
CA LEU A 26 -1.58 -9.38 7.87
C LEU A 26 -2.45 -10.57 8.31
N PRO A 27 -3.32 -11.16 7.46
CA PRO A 27 -4.09 -12.36 7.83
C PRO A 27 -3.21 -13.52 8.27
N LYS A 28 -2.10 -13.75 7.58
CA LYS A 28 -1.11 -14.77 7.93
C LYS A 28 -0.47 -14.51 9.30
N ALA A 29 0.00 -13.27 9.54
CA ALA A 29 0.58 -12.90 10.82
C ALA A 29 -0.42 -13.02 12.00
N LEU A 30 -1.69 -12.69 11.77
CA LEU A 30 -2.76 -12.89 12.75
C LEU A 30 -3.03 -14.39 13.02
N MET A 31 -2.96 -15.24 11.99
CA MET A 31 -3.04 -16.69 12.16
C MET A 31 -1.86 -17.27 12.94
N ASP A 32 -0.64 -16.79 12.67
CA ASP A 32 0.56 -17.19 13.41
C ASP A 32 0.48 -16.78 14.89
N LEU A 33 -0.26 -15.72 15.20
CA LEU A 33 -0.61 -15.29 16.57
C LEU A 33 -1.77 -16.09 17.19
N GLY A 34 -2.29 -17.12 16.51
CA GLY A 34 -3.32 -18.04 17.02
C GLY A 34 -4.77 -17.59 16.81
N HIS A 35 -5.01 -16.64 15.91
CA HIS A 35 -6.36 -16.19 15.55
C HIS A 35 -6.91 -16.97 14.34
N GLN A 36 -8.23 -17.09 14.25
CA GLN A 36 -8.86 -17.64 13.05
C GLN A 36 -9.13 -16.50 12.09
N VAL A 37 -8.53 -16.55 10.91
CA VAL A 37 -8.69 -15.51 9.90
C VAL A 37 -9.13 -16.14 8.60
N ALA A 38 -10.12 -15.52 7.95
CA ALA A 38 -10.54 -15.87 6.62
C ALA A 38 -10.57 -14.61 5.77
N ILE A 39 -10.09 -14.73 4.53
CA ILE A 39 -10.13 -13.64 3.55
C ILE A 39 -11.40 -13.82 2.73
N VAL A 40 -12.12 -12.73 2.47
CA VAL A 40 -13.17 -12.67 1.44
C VAL A 40 -12.74 -11.72 0.33
N LEU A 41 -12.82 -12.20 -0.89
CA LEU A 41 -12.30 -11.55 -2.08
C LEU A 41 -13.29 -11.73 -3.25
N PRO A 42 -13.42 -10.79 -4.19
CA PRO A 42 -14.19 -11.03 -5.42
C PRO A 42 -13.55 -12.12 -6.27
N GLY A 43 -14.37 -12.98 -6.88
CA GLY A 43 -13.94 -14.06 -7.77
C GLY A 43 -13.58 -13.57 -9.17
N TYR A 44 -12.56 -12.74 -9.32
CA TYR A 44 -12.16 -12.19 -10.61
C TYR A 44 -11.75 -13.26 -11.63
N ARG A 45 -11.99 -12.98 -12.92
CA ARG A 45 -11.54 -13.81 -14.04
C ARG A 45 -10.02 -14.04 -14.06
N THR A 46 -9.25 -13.08 -13.58
CA THR A 46 -7.78 -13.10 -13.59
C THR A 46 -7.16 -14.05 -12.57
N ILE A 47 -7.95 -14.58 -11.63
CA ILE A 47 -7.48 -15.58 -10.68
C ILE A 47 -7.24 -16.90 -11.43
N ASP A 48 -6.00 -17.37 -11.38
CA ASP A 48 -5.58 -18.57 -12.09
C ASP A 48 -6.35 -19.81 -11.60
N GLU A 49 -6.71 -20.68 -12.55
CA GLU A 49 -7.50 -21.89 -12.32
C GLU A 49 -8.77 -21.71 -11.45
N LYS A 50 -9.35 -20.49 -11.36
CA LYS A 50 -10.55 -20.21 -10.55
C LYS A 50 -11.67 -21.25 -10.75
N GLN A 51 -11.87 -21.68 -12.00
CA GLN A 51 -12.93 -22.62 -12.37
C GLN A 51 -12.74 -24.03 -11.78
N ASN A 52 -11.49 -24.41 -11.46
CA ASN A 52 -11.16 -25.69 -10.83
C ASN A 52 -11.39 -25.67 -9.31
N LEU A 53 -11.55 -24.49 -8.71
CA LEU A 53 -11.76 -24.35 -7.27
C LEU A 53 -13.14 -24.89 -6.85
N PRO A 54 -13.23 -25.57 -5.69
CA PRO A 54 -14.49 -26.13 -5.21
C PRO A 54 -15.51 -25.03 -4.93
N VAL A 55 -16.71 -25.19 -5.48
CA VAL A 55 -17.88 -24.39 -5.11
C VAL A 55 -18.46 -24.96 -3.81
N ILE A 56 -18.43 -24.17 -2.75
CA ILE A 56 -18.91 -24.58 -1.41
C ILE A 56 -20.32 -24.07 -1.11
N LEU A 57 -20.81 -23.09 -1.87
CA LEU A 57 -22.15 -22.54 -1.76
C LEU A 57 -22.61 -21.97 -3.11
N GLU A 58 -23.85 -22.26 -3.49
CA GLU A 58 -24.57 -21.58 -4.57
C GLU A 58 -25.81 -20.93 -3.97
N THR A 59 -25.99 -19.63 -4.17
CA THR A 59 -27.06 -18.88 -3.49
C THR A 59 -27.41 -17.60 -4.24
N GLU A 60 -28.33 -16.82 -3.68
CA GLU A 60 -28.65 -15.46 -4.09
C GLU A 60 -28.73 -14.54 -2.89
N LEU A 61 -28.52 -13.23 -3.09
CA LEU A 61 -28.63 -12.26 -2.00
C LEU A 61 -30.00 -12.37 -1.32
N LEU A 62 -30.03 -12.42 0.02
CA LEU A 62 -31.27 -12.44 0.77
C LEU A 62 -32.08 -11.16 0.58
N HIS A 63 -31.40 -10.04 0.40
CA HIS A 63 -32.00 -8.74 0.16
C HIS A 63 -31.96 -8.40 -1.34
N TRP A 64 -32.85 -7.50 -1.77
CA TRP A 64 -32.87 -6.99 -3.14
C TRP A 64 -31.46 -6.56 -3.60
N PRO A 65 -31.05 -6.85 -4.85
CA PRO A 65 -31.84 -7.37 -5.97
C PRO A 65 -31.88 -8.91 -6.10
N HIS A 66 -31.48 -9.68 -5.08
CA HIS A 66 -31.43 -11.15 -5.15
C HIS A 66 -30.52 -11.68 -6.26
N THR A 67 -29.40 -10.99 -6.53
CA THR A 67 -28.39 -11.46 -7.48
C THR A 67 -27.85 -12.82 -7.07
N ARG A 68 -27.79 -13.75 -8.03
CA ARG A 68 -27.21 -15.09 -7.84
C ARG A 68 -25.69 -15.04 -7.89
N TYR A 69 -25.06 -15.83 -7.03
CA TYR A 69 -23.61 -15.96 -6.99
C TYR A 69 -23.20 -17.29 -6.36
N GLN A 70 -21.94 -17.63 -6.57
CA GLN A 70 -21.28 -18.80 -5.99
C GLN A 70 -20.21 -18.36 -5.00
N VAL A 71 -19.92 -19.22 -4.02
CA VAL A 71 -18.75 -19.08 -3.17
C VAL A 71 -17.79 -20.20 -3.47
N ARG A 72 -16.58 -19.86 -3.90
CA ARG A 72 -15.49 -20.81 -4.11
C ARG A 72 -14.48 -20.70 -2.98
N LEU A 73 -13.90 -21.83 -2.59
CA LEU A 73 -12.91 -21.88 -1.52
C LEU A 73 -11.53 -22.19 -2.09
N THR A 74 -10.54 -21.39 -1.69
CA THR A 74 -9.12 -21.67 -1.92
C THR A 74 -8.33 -21.31 -0.67
N GLU A 75 -7.00 -21.45 -0.73
CA GLU A 75 -6.09 -21.05 0.34
C GLU A 75 -4.98 -20.15 -0.21
N LEU A 76 -4.54 -19.20 0.62
CA LEU A 76 -3.38 -18.35 0.37
C LEU A 76 -2.49 -18.41 1.61
N ASP A 77 -1.30 -19.00 1.51
CA ASP A 77 -0.40 -19.21 2.66
C ASP A 77 -1.09 -19.86 3.87
N LYS A 78 -1.96 -20.86 3.63
CA LYS A 78 -2.80 -21.57 4.62
C LYS A 78 -3.97 -20.74 5.19
N VAL A 79 -4.13 -19.49 4.77
CA VAL A 79 -5.30 -18.67 5.11
C VAL A 79 -6.44 -19.07 4.17
N PRO A 80 -7.62 -19.48 4.67
CA PRO A 80 -8.76 -19.77 3.81
C PRO A 80 -9.27 -18.50 3.12
N VAL A 81 -9.51 -18.61 1.81
CA VAL A 81 -10.00 -17.52 0.96
C VAL A 81 -11.33 -17.90 0.35
N TYR A 82 -12.35 -17.11 0.66
CA TYR A 82 -13.71 -17.22 0.14
C TYR A 82 -13.87 -16.26 -1.03
N LEU A 83 -13.94 -16.82 -2.23
CA LEU A 83 -14.15 -16.06 -3.46
C LEU A 83 -15.65 -15.89 -3.71
N ILE A 84 -16.14 -14.65 -3.73
CA ILE A 84 -17.49 -14.33 -4.16
C ILE A 84 -17.51 -14.29 -5.69
N ASP A 85 -17.91 -15.41 -6.30
CA ASP A 85 -17.92 -15.58 -7.75
C ASP A 85 -19.29 -15.19 -8.32
N CYS A 86 -19.33 -14.05 -9.00
CA CYS A 86 -20.48 -13.55 -9.72
C CYS A 86 -19.99 -13.11 -11.10
N GLU A 87 -20.24 -13.95 -12.11
CA GLU A 87 -19.71 -13.77 -13.47
C GLU A 87 -20.12 -12.41 -14.05
N GLU A 88 -21.36 -11.98 -13.80
CA GLU A 88 -21.90 -10.69 -14.24
C GLU A 88 -21.01 -9.50 -13.81
N TYR A 89 -20.48 -9.54 -12.58
CA TYR A 89 -19.70 -8.44 -12.00
C TYR A 89 -18.18 -8.65 -12.08
N PHE A 90 -17.67 -9.88 -12.05
CA PHE A 90 -16.23 -10.13 -11.90
C PHE A 90 -15.59 -10.86 -13.09
N ASP A 91 -16.36 -11.22 -14.13
CA ASP A 91 -15.80 -11.70 -15.39
C ASP A 91 -15.33 -10.54 -16.26
N ARG A 92 -14.17 -9.96 -15.91
CA ARG A 92 -13.56 -8.80 -16.58
C ARG A 92 -12.05 -8.98 -16.77
N PRO A 93 -11.44 -8.29 -17.76
CA PRO A 93 -9.98 -8.34 -17.96
C PRO A 93 -9.18 -7.83 -16.76
N ASP A 94 -9.68 -6.78 -16.11
CA ASP A 94 -9.00 -6.08 -15.03
C ASP A 94 -9.96 -5.90 -13.83
N LEU A 95 -9.43 -5.46 -12.67
CA LEU A 95 -10.21 -5.35 -11.43
C LEU A 95 -11.20 -4.16 -11.47
N TYR A 96 -10.64 -2.95 -11.63
CA TYR A 96 -11.39 -1.69 -11.47
C TYR A 96 -11.51 -0.87 -12.76
N ALA A 97 -10.57 -1.03 -13.68
CA ALA A 97 -10.46 -0.21 -14.87
C ALA A 97 -9.81 -1.00 -16.01
N GLU A 98 -10.32 -0.82 -17.22
CA GLU A 98 -9.71 -1.32 -18.45
C GLU A 98 -9.08 -0.14 -19.20
N GLN A 99 -7.82 -0.26 -19.62
CA GLN A 99 -7.11 0.82 -20.34
C GLN A 99 -7.17 2.18 -19.60
N ASN A 100 -6.98 2.16 -18.27
CA ASN A 100 -7.07 3.32 -17.37
C ASN A 100 -8.45 4.02 -17.31
N HIS A 101 -9.51 3.38 -17.83
CA HIS A 101 -10.88 3.86 -17.67
C HIS A 101 -11.62 2.99 -16.66
N ALA A 102 -12.05 3.58 -15.56
CA ALA A 102 -12.81 2.88 -14.53
C ALA A 102 -14.11 2.31 -15.10
N TYR A 103 -14.46 1.09 -14.72
CA TYR A 103 -15.73 0.51 -15.12
C TYR A 103 -16.91 1.31 -14.57
N VAL A 104 -17.91 1.54 -15.43
CA VAL A 104 -19.08 2.37 -15.12
C VAL A 104 -20.01 1.74 -14.07
N ASP A 105 -19.90 0.45 -13.83
CA ASP A 105 -20.70 -0.32 -12.88
C ASP A 105 -19.93 -0.58 -11.56
N ASN A 106 -18.75 0.02 -11.35
CA ASN A 106 -17.96 -0.20 -10.14
C ASN A 106 -18.74 0.06 -8.83
N GLY A 107 -19.61 1.08 -8.82
CA GLY A 107 -20.48 1.32 -7.65
C GLY A 107 -21.33 0.10 -7.33
N GLU A 108 -22.02 -0.44 -8.33
CA GLU A 108 -22.89 -1.59 -8.18
C GLU A 108 -22.11 -2.85 -7.81
N ARG A 109 -20.98 -3.11 -8.49
CA ARG A 109 -20.12 -4.29 -8.27
C ARG A 109 -19.61 -4.38 -6.82
N TYR A 110 -19.11 -3.27 -6.28
CA TYR A 110 -18.58 -3.24 -4.91
C TYR A 110 -19.67 -3.06 -3.85
N GLY A 111 -20.84 -2.51 -4.22
CA GLY A 111 -22.06 -2.57 -3.43
C GLY A 111 -22.56 -4.01 -3.27
N PHE A 112 -22.66 -4.75 -4.37
CA PHE A 112 -22.94 -6.18 -4.38
C PHE A 112 -21.93 -6.95 -3.53
N PHE A 113 -20.63 -6.74 -3.75
CA PHE A 113 -19.59 -7.45 -3.00
C PHE A 113 -19.71 -7.22 -1.49
N SER A 114 -19.91 -5.96 -1.07
CA SER A 114 -20.09 -5.61 0.35
C SER A 114 -21.35 -6.26 0.94
N ALA A 115 -22.45 -6.33 0.18
CA ALA A 115 -23.66 -7.02 0.61
C ALA A 115 -23.47 -8.55 0.70
N ALA A 116 -22.82 -9.16 -0.30
CA ALA A 116 -22.51 -10.58 -0.35
C ALA A 116 -21.59 -11.00 0.81
N CYS A 117 -20.60 -10.17 1.17
CA CYS A 117 -19.71 -10.41 2.30
C CYS A 117 -20.44 -10.63 3.63
N LEU A 118 -21.57 -9.96 3.84
CA LEU A 118 -22.42 -10.15 5.03
C LEU A 118 -23.39 -11.31 4.83
N ASP A 119 -24.04 -11.37 3.65
CA ASP A 119 -25.06 -12.36 3.31
C ASP A 119 -24.57 -13.82 3.40
N ILE A 120 -23.29 -14.09 3.13
CA ILE A 120 -22.73 -15.45 3.22
C ILE A 120 -22.49 -15.93 4.66
N LEU A 121 -22.36 -15.03 5.63
CA LEU A 121 -21.99 -15.38 7.00
C LEU A 121 -22.97 -16.39 7.62
N PRO A 122 -24.30 -16.14 7.68
CA PRO A 122 -25.24 -17.12 8.21
C PRO A 122 -25.37 -18.37 7.34
N LYS A 123 -25.19 -18.26 6.01
CA LYS A 123 -25.31 -19.37 5.07
C LYS A 123 -24.20 -20.40 5.21
N LEU A 124 -23.02 -19.95 5.62
CA LEU A 124 -21.84 -20.79 5.89
C LEU A 124 -21.64 -21.04 7.40
N ALA A 125 -22.56 -20.57 8.25
CA ALA A 125 -22.45 -20.62 9.71
C ALA A 125 -21.13 -20.01 10.25
N ILE A 126 -20.66 -18.93 9.62
CA ILE A 126 -19.45 -18.19 10.02
C ILE A 126 -19.87 -17.00 10.88
N HIS A 127 -19.44 -16.98 12.13
CA HIS A 127 -19.72 -15.90 13.07
C HIS A 127 -18.41 -15.20 13.49
N PRO A 128 -18.00 -14.12 12.78
CA PRO A 128 -16.77 -13.41 13.11
C PRO A 128 -16.95 -12.49 14.32
N ASP A 129 -15.90 -12.31 15.10
CA ASP A 129 -15.85 -11.25 16.12
C ASP A 129 -15.61 -9.88 15.46
N ILE A 130 -14.75 -9.87 14.43
CA ILE A 130 -14.35 -8.69 13.67
C ILE A 130 -14.59 -8.93 12.18
N ILE A 131 -15.21 -7.95 11.51
CA ILE A 131 -15.12 -7.79 10.06
C ILE A 131 -14.17 -6.63 9.75
N HIS A 132 -13.06 -6.92 9.09
CA HIS A 132 -12.07 -5.92 8.72
C HIS A 132 -12.25 -5.56 7.25
N ALA A 133 -12.86 -4.40 7.01
CA ALA A 133 -13.00 -3.78 5.70
C ALA A 133 -11.73 -2.99 5.33
N ASN A 134 -11.36 -3.05 4.06
CA ASN A 134 -10.23 -2.33 3.49
C ASN A 134 -10.69 -1.46 2.31
N ASP A 135 -10.38 -0.16 2.39
CA ASP A 135 -10.69 0.87 1.40
C ASP A 135 -12.18 0.98 1.01
N TRP A 136 -12.45 1.85 0.03
CA TRP A 136 -13.78 2.16 -0.47
C TRP A 136 -14.54 0.93 -0.99
N HIS A 137 -13.83 -0.08 -1.51
CA HIS A 137 -14.40 -1.30 -2.10
C HIS A 137 -15.27 -2.10 -1.12
N THR A 138 -14.92 -2.05 0.17
CA THR A 138 -15.58 -2.81 1.24
C THR A 138 -16.13 -1.90 2.33
N ALA A 139 -16.03 -0.58 2.15
CA ALA A 139 -16.47 0.43 3.10
C ALA A 139 -18.00 0.42 3.32
N LEU A 140 -18.79 -0.19 2.43
CA LEU A 140 -20.23 -0.38 2.63
C LEU A 140 -20.57 -1.51 3.61
N ILE A 141 -19.62 -2.39 3.95
CA ILE A 141 -19.84 -3.46 4.94
C ILE A 141 -20.22 -2.88 6.32
N PRO A 142 -19.44 -1.99 6.96
CA PRO A 142 -19.84 -1.39 8.24
C PRO A 142 -21.15 -0.62 8.15
N PHE A 143 -21.39 0.08 7.03
CA PHE A 143 -22.65 0.79 6.79
C PHE A 143 -23.85 -0.18 6.79
N LEU A 144 -23.78 -1.26 6.01
CA LEU A 144 -24.82 -2.28 5.92
C LEU A 144 -25.04 -3.01 7.25
N LEU A 145 -23.97 -3.33 7.97
CA LEU A 145 -24.07 -3.97 9.28
C LEU A 145 -24.89 -3.11 10.27
N LYS A 146 -24.67 -1.80 10.27
CA LYS A 146 -25.35 -0.85 11.17
C LYS A 146 -26.70 -0.35 10.64
N THR A 147 -27.10 -0.71 9.43
CA THR A 147 -28.37 -0.30 8.81
C THR A 147 -29.24 -1.51 8.55
N ARG A 148 -28.93 -2.26 7.48
CA ARG A 148 -29.67 -3.45 7.02
C ARG A 148 -29.74 -4.55 8.08
N TYR A 149 -28.64 -4.81 8.78
CA TYR A 149 -28.54 -5.93 9.74
C TYR A 149 -28.58 -5.50 11.20
N ARG A 150 -28.96 -4.26 11.49
CA ARG A 150 -28.94 -3.69 12.86
C ARG A 150 -29.73 -4.52 13.86
N ASP A 151 -30.91 -4.98 13.45
CA ASP A 151 -31.88 -5.66 14.32
C ASP A 151 -31.84 -7.20 14.14
N ASP A 152 -30.87 -7.72 13.38
CA ASP A 152 -30.67 -9.16 13.19
C ASP A 152 -29.77 -9.72 14.29
N GLY A 153 -30.31 -10.66 15.07
CA GLY A 153 -29.62 -11.29 16.19
C GLY A 153 -28.35 -12.06 15.79
N TYR A 154 -28.24 -12.52 14.54
CA TYR A 154 -27.05 -13.21 14.04
C TYR A 154 -25.82 -12.29 13.97
N TYR A 155 -26.05 -11.01 13.65
CA TYR A 155 -24.98 -10.02 13.49
C TYR A 155 -24.69 -9.24 14.78
N SER A 156 -25.42 -9.54 15.85
CA SER A 156 -25.26 -8.89 17.13
C SER A 156 -23.87 -9.17 17.70
N GLY A 157 -23.21 -8.14 18.22
CA GLY A 157 -21.87 -8.24 18.81
C GLY A 157 -20.73 -8.10 17.81
N ILE A 158 -20.93 -8.42 16.53
CA ILE A 158 -19.91 -8.27 15.48
C ILE A 158 -19.44 -6.81 15.40
N LYS A 159 -18.11 -6.62 15.35
CA LYS A 159 -17.49 -5.31 15.21
C LYS A 159 -16.85 -5.14 13.85
N THR A 160 -16.75 -3.90 13.41
CA THR A 160 -16.21 -3.54 12.10
C THR A 160 -15.03 -2.61 12.23
N ILE A 161 -14.01 -2.89 11.43
CA ILE A 161 -12.81 -2.08 11.31
C ILE A 161 -12.74 -1.63 9.86
N LEU A 162 -12.39 -0.37 9.61
CA LEU A 162 -12.07 0.12 8.28
C LEU A 162 -10.62 0.56 8.22
N THR A 163 -9.80 -0.09 7.39
CA THR A 163 -8.47 0.43 7.06
C THR A 163 -8.51 1.25 5.78
N VAL A 164 -7.98 2.46 5.85
CA VAL A 164 -7.81 3.38 4.73
C VAL A 164 -6.35 3.32 4.27
N HIS A 165 -6.10 2.65 3.15
CA HIS A 165 -4.78 2.55 2.54
C HIS A 165 -4.47 3.78 1.69
N ASN A 166 -5.50 4.38 1.07
CA ASN A 166 -5.35 5.63 0.32
C ASN A 166 -6.66 6.42 0.21
N ALA A 167 -6.75 7.52 0.96
CA ALA A 167 -7.92 8.41 1.00
C ALA A 167 -8.19 9.19 -0.31
N ILE A 168 -7.31 9.12 -1.32
CA ILE A 168 -7.62 9.67 -2.65
C ILE A 168 -8.77 8.90 -3.30
N PHE A 169 -8.78 7.58 -3.15
CA PHE A 169 -9.79 6.72 -3.74
C PHE A 169 -11.00 6.63 -2.79
N LYS A 170 -11.95 7.54 -2.99
CA LYS A 170 -13.12 7.73 -2.13
C LYS A 170 -14.33 6.87 -2.51
N GLY A 171 -14.26 6.16 -3.64
CA GLY A 171 -15.38 5.42 -4.23
C GLY A 171 -16.62 6.29 -4.36
N ILE A 172 -16.51 7.36 -5.17
CA ILE A 172 -17.59 8.32 -5.42
C ILE A 172 -18.44 7.79 -6.57
N PHE A 173 -19.70 7.50 -6.29
CA PHE A 173 -20.64 6.94 -7.26
C PHE A 173 -21.97 7.66 -7.18
N SER A 174 -22.71 7.68 -8.28
CA SER A 174 -24.07 8.20 -8.27
C SER A 174 -25.00 7.28 -7.48
N TYR A 175 -26.09 7.83 -6.94
CA TYR A 175 -27.12 7.02 -6.29
C TYR A 175 -27.69 5.93 -7.21
N HIS A 176 -27.79 6.19 -8.51
CA HIS A 176 -28.23 5.23 -9.51
C HIS A 176 -27.28 4.02 -9.62
N GLN A 177 -25.97 4.24 -9.55
CA GLN A 177 -24.99 3.13 -9.56
C GLN A 177 -25.05 2.29 -8.27
N LEU A 178 -25.62 2.83 -7.19
CA LEU A 178 -25.68 2.18 -5.89
C LEU A 178 -27.12 1.83 -5.48
N GLU A 179 -28.02 1.65 -6.46
CA GLU A 179 -29.41 1.30 -6.19
C GLU A 179 -29.50 0.05 -5.32
N ILE A 180 -28.61 -0.94 -5.52
CA ILE A 180 -28.47 -2.19 -4.73
C ILE A 180 -28.37 -1.96 -3.21
N ILE A 181 -28.00 -0.74 -2.80
CA ILE A 181 -27.97 -0.29 -1.42
C ILE A 181 -29.03 0.81 -1.21
N PRO A 182 -30.33 0.46 -1.15
CA PRO A 182 -31.40 1.44 -0.97
C PRO A 182 -31.28 2.24 0.34
N GLU A 183 -30.56 1.71 1.34
CA GLU A 183 -30.32 2.36 2.61
C GLU A 183 -29.61 3.72 2.48
N LEU A 184 -28.85 3.93 1.40
CA LEU A 184 -28.19 5.22 1.13
C LEU A 184 -29.19 6.35 0.84
N ASN A 185 -30.42 6.01 0.46
CA ASN A 185 -31.50 6.97 0.17
C ASN A 185 -32.45 7.18 1.38
N LEU A 186 -32.17 6.57 2.53
CA LEU A 186 -32.98 6.78 3.74
C LEU A 186 -32.77 8.20 4.30
N SER A 187 -33.82 8.75 4.91
CA SER A 187 -33.71 10.03 5.61
C SER A 187 -32.69 9.93 6.75
N GLY A 188 -31.85 10.97 6.87
CA GLY A 188 -30.73 10.99 7.81
C GLY A 188 -29.39 10.53 7.22
N MET A 189 -29.35 10.10 5.95
CA MET A 189 -28.11 9.72 5.23
C MET A 189 -27.53 10.86 4.38
N GLU A 190 -28.10 12.07 4.45
CA GLU A 190 -27.71 13.21 3.61
C GLU A 190 -26.26 13.64 3.87
N PHE A 191 -25.73 13.39 5.07
CA PHE A 191 -24.33 13.69 5.40
C PHE A 191 -23.31 12.82 4.62
N LEU A 192 -23.75 11.71 4.00
CA LEU A 192 -22.92 10.88 3.15
C LEU A 192 -22.76 11.46 1.72
N GLN A 193 -23.59 12.43 1.33
CA GLN A 193 -23.59 13.02 0.00
C GLN A 193 -22.26 13.68 -0.37
N TYR A 194 -21.78 13.38 -1.56
CA TYR A 194 -20.60 13.99 -2.16
C TYR A 194 -21.03 14.79 -3.40
N GLY A 195 -21.49 16.02 -3.19
CA GLY A 195 -22.18 16.78 -4.25
C GLY A 195 -23.68 16.51 -4.24
N HIS A 196 -24.37 16.73 -5.36
CA HIS A 196 -25.84 16.69 -5.42
C HIS A 196 -26.44 15.29 -5.60
N ASP A 197 -25.77 14.42 -6.36
CA ASP A 197 -26.30 13.15 -6.86
C ASP A 197 -25.34 11.96 -6.64
N HIS A 198 -24.23 12.21 -5.93
CA HIS A 198 -23.21 11.20 -5.65
C HIS A 198 -23.03 10.97 -4.14
N VAL A 199 -22.47 9.82 -3.82
CA VAL A 199 -22.12 9.39 -2.46
C VAL A 199 -20.72 8.80 -2.46
N SER A 200 -19.98 9.02 -1.37
CA SER A 200 -18.69 8.36 -1.16
C SER A 200 -18.90 7.11 -0.29
N THR A 201 -18.59 5.94 -0.85
CA THR A 201 -18.61 4.67 -0.13
C THR A 201 -17.59 4.65 1.02
N LEU A 202 -16.41 5.25 0.80
CA LEU A 202 -15.41 5.42 1.86
C LEU A 202 -15.95 6.27 3.02
N ARG A 203 -16.67 7.36 2.73
CA ARG A 203 -17.31 8.20 3.76
C ARG A 203 -18.34 7.39 4.56
N ALA A 204 -19.14 6.55 3.90
CA ALA A 204 -20.07 5.65 4.60
C ALA A 204 -19.32 4.70 5.53
N GLY A 205 -18.20 4.14 5.10
CA GLY A 205 -17.37 3.31 5.96
C GLY A 205 -16.80 4.06 7.16
N ILE A 206 -16.24 5.25 6.94
CA ILE A 206 -15.72 6.13 8.00
C ILE A 206 -16.83 6.48 9.00
N ALA A 207 -18.06 6.71 8.54
CA ALA A 207 -19.15 7.09 9.43
C ALA A 207 -19.64 5.93 10.32
N PHE A 208 -19.60 4.69 9.85
CA PHE A 208 -20.28 3.56 10.50
C PHE A 208 -19.35 2.48 11.07
N ALA A 209 -18.07 2.43 10.70
CA ALA A 209 -17.12 1.46 11.26
C ALA A 209 -16.95 1.69 12.78
N ASP A 210 -16.71 0.64 13.56
CA ASP A 210 -16.48 0.77 15.00
C ASP A 210 -15.10 1.37 15.29
N LYS A 211 -14.08 1.02 14.50
CA LYS A 211 -12.76 1.70 14.48
C LYS A 211 -12.26 1.93 13.06
N ILE A 212 -11.40 2.93 12.90
CA ILE A 212 -10.77 3.30 11.64
C ILE A 212 -9.26 3.18 11.81
N ASN A 213 -8.57 2.66 10.81
CA ASN A 213 -7.13 2.58 10.79
C ASN A 213 -6.57 3.26 9.53
N ALA A 214 -5.51 4.03 9.70
CA ALA A 214 -4.63 4.47 8.64
C ALA A 214 -3.37 3.62 8.65
N VAL A 215 -2.74 3.41 7.51
CA VAL A 215 -1.56 2.55 7.36
C VAL A 215 -0.24 3.12 7.93
N SER A 216 -0.32 4.21 8.71
CA SER A 216 0.77 4.73 9.55
C SER A 216 0.26 5.81 10.54
N PRO A 217 0.94 6.01 11.70
CA PRO A 217 0.61 7.06 12.67
C PRO A 217 0.60 8.49 12.12
N ASN A 218 1.61 8.86 11.33
CA ASN A 218 1.68 10.18 10.73
C ASN A 218 0.63 10.32 9.62
N TYR A 219 0.32 9.27 8.86
CA TYR A 219 -0.79 9.34 7.90
C TYR A 219 -2.14 9.52 8.59
N ALA A 220 -2.39 8.83 9.72
CA ALA A 220 -3.58 9.08 10.54
C ALA A 220 -3.69 10.56 10.96
N SER A 221 -2.56 11.18 11.33
CA SER A 221 -2.51 12.60 11.66
C SER A 221 -2.76 13.50 10.45
N GLU A 222 -2.24 13.14 9.27
CA GLU A 222 -2.46 13.86 8.01
C GLU A 222 -3.91 13.77 7.53
N LEU A 223 -4.60 12.66 7.76
CA LEU A 223 -6.04 12.49 7.47
C LEU A 223 -6.93 13.46 8.28
N LEU A 224 -6.42 14.05 9.35
CA LEU A 224 -7.11 15.12 10.11
C LEU A 224 -6.88 16.52 9.50
N THR A 225 -6.14 16.60 8.39
CA THR A 225 -5.86 17.87 7.70
C THR A 225 -6.61 17.95 6.35
N PRO A 226 -6.90 19.17 5.84
CA PRO A 226 -7.54 19.33 4.54
C PRO A 226 -6.75 18.70 3.39
N LEU A 227 -5.41 18.78 3.42
CA LEU A 227 -4.56 18.25 2.37
C LEU A 227 -4.52 16.72 2.38
N GLY A 228 -4.28 16.11 3.55
CA GLY A 228 -4.14 14.65 3.66
C GLY A 228 -5.45 13.87 3.55
N SER A 229 -6.58 14.46 3.97
CA SER A 229 -7.90 13.82 3.90
C SER A 229 -8.53 13.82 2.50
N HIS A 230 -7.97 14.58 1.56
CA HIS A 230 -8.49 14.75 0.20
C HIS A 230 -10.01 15.09 0.15
N GLY A 231 -10.47 15.94 1.06
CA GLY A 231 -11.87 16.41 1.11
C GLY A 231 -12.79 15.63 2.05
N LEU A 232 -12.24 14.73 2.88
CA LEU A 232 -12.96 14.01 3.94
C LEU A 232 -12.55 14.46 5.36
N VAL A 233 -11.95 15.66 5.49
CA VAL A 233 -11.40 16.15 6.78
C VAL A 233 -12.43 16.12 7.90
N ASP A 234 -13.65 16.60 7.64
CA ASP A 234 -14.71 16.65 8.65
C ASP A 234 -15.14 15.25 9.10
N ASP A 235 -15.09 14.27 8.18
CA ASP A 235 -15.42 12.87 8.47
C ASP A 235 -14.39 12.25 9.41
N PHE A 236 -13.10 12.42 9.11
CA PHE A 236 -12.02 11.93 9.96
C PHE A 236 -11.94 12.66 11.30
N VAL A 237 -12.13 13.99 11.32
CA VAL A 237 -12.13 14.78 12.56
C VAL A 237 -13.26 14.35 13.49
N ARG A 238 -14.48 14.11 12.96
CA ARG A 238 -15.60 13.57 13.76
C ARG A 238 -15.28 12.21 14.38
N ARG A 239 -14.47 11.40 13.68
CA ARG A 239 -14.08 10.05 14.08
C ARG A 239 -12.68 9.96 14.69
N ALA A 240 -12.05 11.08 15.04
CA ALA A 240 -10.64 11.11 15.47
C ALA A 240 -10.35 10.24 16.70
N ARG A 241 -11.34 10.03 17.58
CA ARG A 241 -11.22 9.14 18.75
C ARG A 241 -11.11 7.65 18.39
N ASP A 242 -11.66 7.28 17.23
CA ASP A 242 -11.67 5.91 16.72
C ASP A 242 -10.63 5.71 15.61
N LEU A 243 -9.86 6.75 15.28
CA LEU A 243 -8.84 6.73 14.24
C LEU A 243 -7.50 6.30 14.84
N HIS A 244 -6.98 5.18 14.37
CA HIS A 244 -5.68 4.64 14.68
C HIS A 244 -4.74 4.78 13.48
N GLY A 245 -3.43 4.73 13.73
CA GLY A 245 -2.42 4.62 12.68
C GLY A 245 -1.48 3.48 12.99
N ILE A 246 -1.50 2.44 12.16
CA ILE A 246 -0.68 1.24 12.33
C ILE A 246 0.18 1.07 11.08
N ILE A 247 1.50 1.07 11.26
CA ILE A 247 2.47 0.94 10.17
C ILE A 247 2.28 -0.41 9.48
N ASN A 248 2.27 -0.43 8.14
CA ASN A 248 2.28 -1.68 7.39
C ASN A 248 3.58 -2.44 7.63
N GLY A 249 3.48 -3.76 7.80
CA GLY A 249 4.65 -4.62 7.84
C GLY A 249 5.28 -4.82 6.45
N CYS A 250 6.48 -5.39 6.45
CA CYS A 250 7.23 -5.81 5.28
C CYS A 250 7.37 -7.33 5.27
N ASP A 251 7.16 -7.93 4.10
CA ASP A 251 7.44 -9.36 3.89
C ASP A 251 8.90 -9.57 3.46
N TYR A 252 9.75 -9.86 4.45
CA TYR A 252 11.17 -10.14 4.22
C TYR A 252 11.44 -11.49 3.53
N SER A 253 10.41 -12.32 3.25
CA SER A 253 10.61 -13.52 2.43
C SER A 253 10.86 -13.19 0.96
N GLU A 254 10.33 -12.06 0.50
CA GLU A 254 10.57 -11.52 -0.84
C GLU A 254 11.72 -10.52 -0.83
N TRP A 255 11.74 -9.60 0.13
CA TRP A 255 12.70 -8.49 0.19
C TRP A 255 13.78 -8.71 1.24
N SER A 256 14.74 -9.59 0.96
CA SER A 256 15.88 -9.83 1.85
C SER A 256 17.19 -10.08 1.09
N PRO A 257 18.24 -9.27 1.30
CA PRO A 257 19.51 -9.47 0.63
C PRO A 257 20.19 -10.81 1.00
N ALA A 258 19.75 -11.47 2.07
CA ALA A 258 20.30 -12.75 2.50
C ALA A 258 19.78 -13.93 1.66
N THR A 259 18.60 -13.78 1.04
CA THR A 259 17.92 -14.86 0.29
C THR A 259 17.50 -14.45 -1.12
N ASP A 260 17.70 -13.20 -1.50
CA ASP A 260 17.28 -12.67 -2.79
C ASP A 260 18.09 -13.27 -3.95
N ARG A 261 17.39 -14.03 -4.79
CA ARG A 261 17.89 -14.71 -5.98
C ARG A 261 18.25 -13.76 -7.14
N TYR A 262 17.81 -12.50 -7.08
CA TYR A 262 18.10 -11.51 -8.11
C TYR A 262 19.46 -10.83 -7.92
N LEU A 263 20.09 -11.03 -6.75
CA LEU A 263 21.38 -10.45 -6.45
C LEU A 263 22.52 -11.31 -7.00
N PRO A 264 23.61 -10.68 -7.50
CA PRO A 264 24.81 -11.42 -7.91
C PRO A 264 25.49 -12.11 -6.73
N GLN A 265 25.38 -11.50 -5.53
CA GLN A 265 25.90 -12.03 -4.28
C GLN A 265 24.95 -11.64 -3.14
N THR A 266 24.47 -12.62 -2.39
CA THR A 266 23.66 -12.41 -1.18
C THR A 266 24.52 -11.89 -0.03
N TYR A 267 23.92 -11.07 0.85
CA TYR A 267 24.59 -10.49 2.02
C TYR A 267 23.62 -10.25 3.17
N HIS A 268 24.16 -9.92 4.35
CA HIS A 268 23.38 -9.65 5.56
C HIS A 268 23.97 -8.44 6.31
N ALA A 269 23.34 -8.06 7.42
CA ALA A 269 23.71 -6.92 8.26
C ALA A 269 25.00 -7.16 9.07
N GLU A 270 26.09 -7.49 8.38
CA GLU A 270 27.46 -7.54 8.88
C GLU A 270 28.34 -6.69 7.96
N GLU A 271 29.35 -6.05 8.53
CA GLU A 271 30.11 -5.01 7.86
C GLU A 271 30.76 -5.44 6.53
N ASN A 272 31.46 -6.58 6.54
CA ASN A 272 32.17 -7.08 5.37
C ASN A 272 31.21 -7.68 4.34
N ALA A 273 30.18 -8.40 4.82
CA ALA A 273 29.11 -8.91 3.97
C ALA A 273 28.39 -7.78 3.23
N LEU A 274 28.02 -6.71 3.92
CA LEU A 274 27.35 -5.54 3.35
C LEU A 274 28.23 -4.84 2.30
N LYS A 275 29.48 -4.53 2.64
CA LYS A 275 30.44 -3.89 1.73
C LYS A 275 30.61 -4.68 0.43
N SER A 276 30.86 -5.98 0.54
CA SER A 276 31.07 -6.84 -0.62
C SER A 276 29.79 -7.03 -1.46
N GLY A 277 28.65 -7.26 -0.80
CA GLY A 277 27.36 -7.44 -1.45
C GLY A 277 26.86 -6.21 -2.20
N LYS A 278 26.98 -5.01 -1.61
CA LYS A 278 26.63 -3.75 -2.30
C LYS A 278 27.59 -3.43 -3.43
N ALA A 279 28.89 -3.64 -3.25
CA ALA A 279 29.86 -3.43 -4.32
C ALA A 279 29.59 -4.34 -5.53
N SER A 280 29.30 -5.63 -5.29
CA SER A 280 28.92 -6.59 -6.32
C SER A 280 27.63 -6.19 -7.04
N SER A 281 26.59 -5.83 -6.27
CA SER A 281 25.30 -5.36 -6.81
C SER A 281 25.44 -4.07 -7.64
N LYS A 282 26.22 -3.10 -7.16
CA LYS A 282 26.51 -1.84 -7.87
C LYS A 282 27.23 -2.10 -9.19
N GLN A 283 28.26 -2.95 -9.19
CA GLN A 283 29.00 -3.29 -10.40
C GLN A 283 28.10 -4.03 -11.42
N ALA A 284 27.29 -4.98 -10.95
CA ALA A 284 26.34 -5.70 -11.80
C ALA A 284 25.31 -4.75 -12.43
N LEU A 285 24.78 -3.80 -11.64
CA LEU A 285 23.86 -2.79 -12.14
C LEU A 285 24.53 -1.85 -13.15
N GLN A 286 25.75 -1.39 -12.88
CA GLN A 286 26.52 -0.57 -13.82
C GLN A 286 26.75 -1.30 -15.15
N GLN A 287 27.15 -2.57 -15.08
CA GLN A 287 27.39 -3.40 -16.25
C GLN A 287 26.11 -3.62 -17.06
N GLU A 288 25.00 -3.98 -16.41
CA GLU A 288 23.71 -4.20 -17.06
C GLU A 288 23.20 -2.94 -17.77
N LEU A 289 23.41 -1.78 -17.16
CA LEU A 289 22.93 -0.49 -17.66
C LEU A 289 23.93 0.24 -18.56
N ALA A 290 25.05 -0.40 -18.90
CA ALA A 290 26.16 0.20 -19.65
C ALA A 290 26.69 1.52 -19.06
N LEU A 291 26.58 1.68 -17.74
CA LEU A 291 27.20 2.77 -17.01
C LEU A 291 28.70 2.48 -16.76
N PRO A 292 29.55 3.50 -16.61
CA PRO A 292 30.93 3.31 -16.17
C PRO A 292 30.99 2.55 -14.84
N GLN A 293 31.80 1.48 -14.79
CA GLN A 293 31.99 0.65 -13.59
C GLN A 293 32.97 1.32 -12.62
N VAL A 294 32.50 2.33 -11.91
CA VAL A 294 33.31 3.16 -10.99
C VAL A 294 32.69 3.21 -9.60
N ALA A 295 33.53 3.29 -8.57
CA ALA A 295 33.09 3.31 -7.17
C ALA A 295 32.65 4.72 -6.71
N ILE A 296 31.69 5.31 -7.41
CA ILE A 296 31.08 6.61 -7.07
C ILE A 296 29.68 6.44 -6.46
N PRO A 297 29.11 7.48 -5.83
CA PRO A 297 27.75 7.44 -5.29
C PRO A 297 26.71 7.12 -6.36
N MET A 298 25.85 6.16 -6.07
CA MET A 298 24.73 5.76 -6.91
C MET A 298 23.40 6.06 -6.22
N PHE A 299 22.53 6.76 -6.93
CA PHE A 299 21.18 7.08 -6.51
C PHE A 299 20.18 6.26 -7.33
N GLY A 300 19.24 5.60 -6.66
CA GLY A 300 18.19 4.79 -7.28
C GLY A 300 16.81 5.36 -7.06
N MET A 301 15.88 5.09 -7.97
CA MET A 301 14.46 5.34 -7.79
C MET A 301 13.65 4.34 -8.60
N VAL A 302 12.74 3.62 -7.93
CA VAL A 302 11.80 2.69 -8.58
C VAL A 302 10.39 3.11 -8.21
N CYS A 303 9.60 3.58 -9.18
CA CYS A 303 8.25 4.05 -8.91
C CYS A 303 7.40 4.22 -10.19
N ARG A 304 6.09 4.47 -10.01
CA ARG A 304 5.23 4.94 -11.09
C ARG A 304 5.54 6.40 -11.43
N LEU A 305 5.62 6.72 -12.72
CA LEU A 305 5.89 8.07 -13.22
C LEU A 305 4.64 8.94 -13.08
N THR A 306 4.47 9.55 -11.91
CA THR A 306 3.30 10.37 -11.59
C THR A 306 3.69 11.60 -10.78
N HIS A 307 2.87 12.64 -10.82
CA HIS A 307 3.06 13.83 -9.98
C HIS A 307 3.07 13.49 -8.47
N GLN A 308 2.33 12.47 -8.04
CA GLN A 308 2.35 11.95 -6.66
C GLN A 308 3.76 11.57 -6.20
N LYS A 309 4.57 10.97 -7.09
CA LYS A 309 5.91 10.46 -6.76
C LYS A 309 7.01 11.54 -6.81
N GLY A 310 6.62 12.81 -6.90
CA GLY A 310 7.54 13.93 -6.71
C GLY A 310 8.37 14.32 -7.93
N PHE A 311 7.99 13.90 -9.13
CA PHE A 311 8.73 14.23 -10.36
C PHE A 311 8.75 15.74 -10.65
N HIS A 312 7.77 16.51 -10.16
CA HIS A 312 7.78 17.96 -10.21
C HIS A 312 8.86 18.59 -9.31
N TYR A 313 9.35 17.88 -8.28
CA TYR A 313 10.51 18.29 -7.50
C TYR A 313 11.82 17.82 -8.11
N LEU A 314 11.83 16.59 -8.65
CA LEU A 314 13.03 15.95 -9.15
C LEU A 314 13.47 16.52 -10.51
N LEU A 315 12.57 16.58 -11.50
CA LEU A 315 12.91 16.99 -12.86
C LEU A 315 13.62 18.35 -12.95
N PRO A 316 13.21 19.41 -12.21
CA PRO A 316 13.87 20.71 -12.28
C PRO A 316 15.32 20.71 -11.78
N ILE A 317 15.73 19.73 -10.97
CA ILE A 317 17.05 19.71 -10.33
C ILE A 317 18.01 18.70 -10.92
N LEU A 318 17.54 17.77 -11.76
CA LEU A 318 18.35 16.66 -12.28
C LEU A 318 19.62 17.15 -12.99
N ASP A 319 19.51 18.08 -13.95
CA ASP A 319 20.67 18.63 -14.66
C ASP A 319 21.68 19.29 -13.73
N GLN A 320 21.20 19.96 -12.68
CA GLN A 320 22.08 20.58 -11.69
C GLN A 320 22.76 19.52 -10.81
N PHE A 321 22.03 18.49 -10.38
CA PHE A 321 22.54 17.42 -9.55
C PHE A 321 23.57 16.54 -10.29
N LEU A 322 23.32 16.25 -11.57
CA LEU A 322 24.21 15.43 -12.43
C LEU A 322 25.52 16.12 -12.81
N ARG A 323 25.72 17.40 -12.44
CA ARG A 323 27.04 18.06 -12.52
C ARG A 323 28.05 17.43 -11.56
N ASN A 324 27.59 16.83 -10.47
CA ASN A 324 28.44 16.10 -9.52
C ASN A 324 28.91 14.76 -10.10
N GLU A 325 29.94 14.16 -9.49
CA GLU A 325 30.40 12.80 -9.84
C GLU A 325 29.51 11.75 -9.17
N VAL A 326 28.34 11.52 -9.78
CA VAL A 326 27.31 10.58 -9.30
C VAL A 326 26.73 9.79 -10.46
N GLN A 327 26.11 8.66 -10.13
CA GLN A 327 25.22 7.92 -11.03
C GLN A 327 23.78 7.95 -10.50
N LEU A 328 22.83 7.98 -11.43
CA LEU A 328 21.40 7.95 -11.15
C LEU A 328 20.74 6.87 -12.02
N VAL A 329 19.92 6.04 -11.41
CA VAL A 329 19.10 5.02 -12.09
C VAL A 329 17.65 5.23 -11.71
N ILE A 330 16.79 5.43 -12.71
CA ILE A 330 15.34 5.52 -12.51
C ILE A 330 14.66 4.42 -13.31
N VAL A 331 13.78 3.65 -12.66
CA VAL A 331 13.00 2.58 -13.27
C VAL A 331 11.51 2.82 -13.01
N GLY A 332 10.71 2.84 -14.06
CA GLY A 332 9.28 3.07 -13.88
C GLY A 332 8.52 3.34 -15.16
N THR A 333 7.20 3.17 -15.10
CA THR A 333 6.26 3.52 -16.19
C THR A 333 5.17 4.45 -15.66
N GLY A 334 4.53 5.22 -16.54
CA GLY A 334 3.45 6.14 -16.16
C GLY A 334 3.23 7.26 -17.18
N GLU A 335 3.13 8.49 -16.72
CA GLU A 335 2.82 9.66 -17.55
C GLU A 335 3.90 9.91 -18.62
N SER A 336 3.51 9.90 -19.90
CA SER A 336 4.42 10.05 -21.04
C SER A 336 5.22 11.37 -21.01
N GLN A 337 4.63 12.46 -20.51
CA GLN A 337 5.34 13.74 -20.40
C GLN A 337 6.51 13.70 -19.40
N ILE A 338 6.40 12.91 -18.34
CA ILE A 338 7.48 12.69 -17.38
C ILE A 338 8.55 11.81 -18.04
N ALA A 339 8.15 10.70 -18.65
CA ALA A 339 9.05 9.78 -19.36
C ALA A 339 9.87 10.49 -20.44
N GLU A 340 9.24 11.31 -21.29
CA GLU A 340 9.92 12.09 -22.32
C GLU A 340 11.01 13.03 -21.77
N LYS A 341 10.74 13.68 -20.62
CA LYS A 341 11.73 14.55 -19.97
C LYS A 341 12.89 13.75 -19.40
N LEU A 342 12.62 12.61 -18.78
CA LEU A 342 13.66 11.71 -18.27
C LEU A 342 14.54 11.18 -19.41
N HIS A 343 13.97 10.73 -20.53
CA HIS A 343 14.72 10.30 -21.71
C HIS A 343 15.62 11.41 -22.27
N LYS A 344 15.13 12.66 -22.34
CA LYS A 344 15.92 13.82 -22.79
C LYS A 344 17.11 14.10 -21.88
N ILE A 345 16.92 14.03 -20.56
CA ILE A 345 18.00 14.26 -19.59
C ILE A 345 18.99 13.09 -19.63
N ALA A 346 18.52 11.84 -19.72
CA ALA A 346 19.38 10.66 -19.84
C ALA A 346 20.28 10.72 -21.08
N ALA A 347 19.72 11.14 -22.22
CA ALA A 347 20.48 11.34 -23.46
C ALA A 347 21.56 12.44 -23.33
N THR A 348 21.36 13.42 -22.45
CA THR A 348 22.33 14.49 -22.18
C THR A 348 23.45 14.04 -21.23
N HIS A 349 23.18 13.06 -20.36
CA HIS A 349 24.10 12.54 -19.35
C HIS A 349 24.29 11.01 -19.43
N PRO A 350 24.65 10.43 -20.59
CA PRO A 350 24.59 8.98 -20.83
C PRO A 350 25.52 8.15 -19.94
N ASN A 351 26.60 8.76 -19.44
CA ASN A 351 27.56 8.09 -18.56
C ASN A 351 27.20 8.21 -17.06
N LYS A 352 26.11 8.91 -16.72
CA LYS A 352 25.71 9.19 -15.34
C LYS A 352 24.25 8.83 -15.05
N PHE A 353 23.35 9.02 -16.00
CA PHE A 353 21.92 8.84 -15.79
C PHE A 353 21.32 7.85 -16.79
N VAL A 354 20.68 6.82 -16.25
CA VAL A 354 19.89 5.85 -17.02
C VAL A 354 18.45 5.87 -16.53
N PHE A 355 17.51 6.00 -17.48
CA PHE A 355 16.09 5.84 -17.24
C PHE A 355 15.59 4.62 -18.01
N ILE A 356 14.92 3.71 -17.30
CA ILE A 356 14.29 2.51 -17.88
C ILE A 356 12.78 2.62 -17.71
N GLU A 357 12.11 2.74 -18.85
CA GLU A 357 10.65 2.77 -18.93
C GLU A 357 10.08 1.35 -18.97
N ALA A 358 10.18 0.62 -17.86
CA ALA A 358 9.68 -0.74 -17.75
C ALA A 358 9.23 -1.07 -16.33
N TYR A 359 8.32 -2.05 -16.23
CA TYR A 359 8.08 -2.76 -14.98
C TYR A 359 8.98 -3.99 -14.94
N SER A 360 9.93 -4.03 -14.01
CA SER A 360 10.85 -5.16 -13.87
C SER A 360 11.15 -5.42 -12.40
N ASN A 361 10.60 -6.50 -11.86
CA ASN A 361 10.82 -6.87 -10.46
C ASN A 361 12.30 -7.15 -10.20
N ARG A 362 12.96 -7.92 -11.08
CA ARG A 362 14.41 -8.19 -10.96
C ARG A 362 15.24 -6.91 -10.89
N LEU A 363 14.94 -5.94 -11.76
CA LEU A 363 15.68 -4.69 -11.77
C LEU A 363 15.38 -3.85 -10.53
N ALA A 364 14.16 -3.89 -10.00
CA ALA A 364 13.82 -3.21 -8.75
C ALA A 364 14.71 -3.70 -7.59
N HIS A 365 14.81 -5.02 -7.40
CA HIS A 365 15.71 -5.61 -6.41
C HIS A 365 17.18 -5.22 -6.62
N LEU A 366 17.66 -5.24 -7.86
CA LEU A 366 19.04 -4.87 -8.17
C LEU A 366 19.32 -3.38 -7.93
N VAL A 367 18.35 -2.50 -8.21
CA VAL A 367 18.45 -1.06 -7.90
C VAL A 367 18.46 -0.82 -6.39
N GLU A 368 17.60 -1.50 -5.63
CA GLU A 368 17.60 -1.44 -4.16
C GLU A 368 18.95 -1.92 -3.59
N ALA A 369 19.54 -2.98 -4.15
CA ALA A 369 20.83 -3.50 -3.68
C ALA A 369 22.05 -2.66 -4.11
N GLY A 370 22.06 -2.18 -5.35
CA GLY A 370 23.21 -1.51 -5.97
C GLY A 370 23.30 0.00 -5.70
N SER A 371 22.21 0.64 -5.31
CA SER A 371 22.22 2.06 -4.95
C SER A 371 22.79 2.28 -3.55
N ASP A 372 23.37 3.46 -3.34
CA ASP A 372 23.75 3.93 -2.00
C ASP A 372 22.60 4.69 -1.33
N PHE A 373 21.84 5.44 -2.15
CA PHE A 373 20.69 6.22 -1.74
C PHE A 373 19.48 5.90 -2.61
N PHE A 374 18.29 5.87 -2.00
CA PHE A 374 17.04 5.64 -2.72
C PHE A 374 16.12 6.87 -2.61
N ILE A 375 15.74 7.46 -3.75
CA ILE A 375 15.04 8.74 -3.79
C ILE A 375 13.52 8.50 -3.77
N MET A 376 12.84 9.07 -2.78
CA MET A 376 11.39 8.99 -2.59
C MET A 376 10.79 10.37 -2.24
N PRO A 377 10.76 11.32 -3.18
CA PRO A 377 10.35 12.69 -2.93
C PRO A 377 8.82 12.85 -3.02
N SER A 378 8.06 11.87 -2.53
CA SER A 378 6.60 11.81 -2.73
C SER A 378 5.89 13.07 -2.21
N GLU A 379 4.90 13.55 -2.97
CA GLU A 379 3.98 14.60 -2.53
C GLU A 379 3.14 14.11 -1.34
N PHE A 380 2.69 12.85 -1.40
CA PHE A 380 1.99 12.15 -0.32
C PHE A 380 2.28 10.65 -0.42
N GLU A 381 2.34 9.97 0.72
CA GLU A 381 2.64 8.54 0.79
C GLU A 381 2.04 7.93 2.06
N ALA A 382 0.90 7.25 1.97
CA ALA A 382 0.18 6.76 3.15
C ALA A 382 1.06 5.89 4.07
N CYS A 383 1.73 4.87 3.50
CA CYS A 383 2.80 4.15 4.17
C CYS A 383 4.11 4.24 3.36
N GLY A 384 4.09 3.69 2.15
CA GLY A 384 5.29 3.40 1.37
C GLY A 384 5.95 2.11 1.85
N LEU A 385 6.39 1.26 0.93
CA LEU A 385 7.13 0.03 1.24
C LEU A 385 8.59 0.11 0.78
N ASN A 386 8.87 0.83 -0.31
CA ASN A 386 10.21 0.90 -0.88
C ASN A 386 11.26 1.44 0.09
N GLN A 387 10.93 2.39 0.97
CA GLN A 387 11.89 2.86 1.97
C GLN A 387 12.29 1.76 2.96
N ILE A 388 11.36 0.84 3.29
CA ILE A 388 11.65 -0.32 4.13
C ILE A 388 12.54 -1.30 3.37
N TYR A 389 12.24 -1.53 2.08
CA TYR A 389 13.08 -2.36 1.21
C TYR A 389 14.50 -1.78 1.08
N SER A 390 14.63 -0.49 0.79
CA SER A 390 15.93 0.18 0.72
C SER A 390 16.72 0.00 2.00
N MET A 391 16.11 0.25 3.17
CA MET A 391 16.75 0.06 4.46
C MET A 391 17.21 -1.40 4.66
N ALA A 392 16.38 -2.39 4.29
CA ALA A 392 16.72 -3.80 4.38
C ALA A 392 17.94 -4.18 3.52
N TYR A 393 18.15 -3.51 2.39
CA TYR A 393 19.28 -3.70 1.47
C TYR A 393 20.47 -2.76 1.76
N GLY A 394 20.44 -2.07 2.91
CA GLY A 394 21.48 -1.12 3.31
C GLY A 394 21.60 0.08 2.36
N THR A 395 20.52 0.46 1.70
CA THR A 395 20.38 1.66 0.87
C THR A 395 19.65 2.72 1.67
N LEU A 396 20.23 3.90 1.81
CA LEU A 396 19.67 4.93 2.67
C LEU A 396 18.58 5.73 1.92
N PRO A 397 17.32 5.68 2.36
CA PRO A 397 16.25 6.42 1.70
C PRO A 397 16.41 7.94 1.90
N ILE A 398 16.11 8.70 0.85
CA ILE A 398 15.96 10.16 0.84
C ILE A 398 14.49 10.46 0.60
N ILE A 399 13.79 10.85 1.66
CA ILE A 399 12.33 10.96 1.69
C ILE A 399 11.86 12.39 1.90
N ARG A 400 10.69 12.71 1.34
CA ARG A 400 9.87 13.78 1.90
C ARG A 400 9.19 13.27 3.17
N GLU A 401 9.17 14.08 4.24
CA GLU A 401 8.59 13.70 5.53
C GLU A 401 7.05 13.72 5.51
N VAL A 402 6.47 12.74 4.82
CA VAL A 402 5.01 12.53 4.67
C VAL A 402 4.59 11.12 4.98
N GLY A 403 3.33 10.99 5.43
CA GLY A 403 2.68 9.74 5.84
C GLY A 403 3.66 8.77 6.49
N GLY A 404 3.72 7.52 6.01
CA GLY A 404 4.56 6.50 6.64
C GLY A 404 6.06 6.63 6.36
N LEU A 405 6.49 7.45 5.40
CA LEU A 405 7.92 7.71 5.18
C LEU A 405 8.53 8.39 6.42
N LYS A 406 7.79 9.33 7.00
CA LYS A 406 8.19 10.04 8.22
C LYS A 406 8.23 9.14 9.46
N ASP A 407 7.36 8.13 9.52
CA ASP A 407 7.31 7.19 10.63
C ASP A 407 8.43 6.14 10.56
N THR A 408 8.84 5.76 9.35
CA THR A 408 9.79 4.66 9.11
C THR A 408 11.24 5.12 8.97
N VAL A 409 11.47 6.31 8.40
CA VAL A 409 12.82 6.84 8.17
C VAL A 409 13.19 7.85 9.25
N GLN A 410 14.28 7.57 9.96
CA GLN A 410 14.86 8.50 10.93
C GLN A 410 15.89 9.38 10.23
N ASP A 411 15.59 10.68 10.12
CA ASP A 411 16.45 11.67 9.48
C ASP A 411 17.78 11.83 10.22
N TYR A 412 18.90 11.67 9.50
CA TYR A 412 20.25 11.75 10.05
C TYR A 412 20.54 13.07 10.76
N ASP A 413 20.04 14.18 10.22
CA ASP A 413 20.34 15.50 10.76
C ASP A 413 19.56 15.82 12.04
N LYS A 414 18.41 15.17 12.24
CA LYS A 414 17.58 15.32 13.45
C LYS A 414 17.97 14.29 14.52
N TYR A 415 18.25 13.06 14.11
CA TYR A 415 18.44 11.93 15.01
C TYR A 415 19.66 11.08 14.63
N PRO A 416 20.90 11.62 14.68
CA PRO A 416 22.09 10.95 14.14
C PRO A 416 22.35 9.55 14.73
N GLN A 417 22.03 9.35 16.02
CA GLN A 417 22.20 8.08 16.72
C GLN A 417 21.13 7.02 16.39
N GLN A 418 20.02 7.42 15.77
CA GLN A 418 18.91 6.53 15.38
C GLN A 418 18.65 6.53 13.87
N ALA A 419 19.39 7.37 13.14
CA ALA A 419 19.26 7.63 11.72
C ALA A 419 19.24 6.36 10.88
N THR A 420 18.36 6.36 9.89
CA THR A 420 18.25 5.32 8.87
C THR A 420 18.12 5.89 7.46
N GLY A 421 18.15 7.22 7.30
CA GLY A 421 18.08 7.89 6.00
C GLY A 421 18.11 9.41 6.15
N PHE A 422 17.60 10.11 5.14
CA PHE A 422 17.57 11.58 5.08
C PHE A 422 16.15 12.07 4.79
N GLY A 423 15.74 13.12 5.50
CA GLY A 423 14.41 13.70 5.37
C GLY A 423 14.44 15.15 4.88
N PHE A 424 13.41 15.56 4.14
CA PHE A 424 13.09 16.96 3.89
C PHE A 424 11.58 17.22 4.03
N GLN A 425 11.21 18.43 4.45
CA GLN A 425 9.81 18.77 4.72
C GLN A 425 9.18 19.56 3.58
N ASP A 426 9.87 20.62 3.14
CA ASP A 426 9.33 21.57 2.18
C ASP A 426 9.11 20.91 0.81
N PRO A 427 7.89 20.98 0.24
CA PRO A 427 7.55 20.42 -1.07
C PRO A 427 8.13 21.29 -2.20
N THR A 428 9.46 21.38 -2.29
CA THR A 428 10.14 22.22 -3.28
C THR A 428 11.31 21.49 -3.95
N PRO A 429 11.61 21.79 -5.23
CA PRO A 429 12.81 21.26 -5.89
C PRO A 429 14.10 21.60 -5.12
N ALA A 430 14.19 22.81 -4.58
CA ALA A 430 15.37 23.27 -3.83
C ALA A 430 15.63 22.43 -2.57
N ALA A 431 14.58 22.09 -1.80
CA ALA A 431 14.71 21.27 -0.60
C ALA A 431 15.20 19.84 -0.93
N LEU A 432 14.67 19.25 -2.00
CA LEU A 432 15.14 17.95 -2.49
C LEU A 432 16.61 18.00 -2.90
N LEU A 433 17.01 19.01 -3.68
CA LEU A 433 18.39 19.17 -4.14
C LEU A 433 19.37 19.31 -2.97
N ILE A 434 19.04 20.17 -1.99
CA ILE A 434 19.87 20.35 -0.78
C ILE A 434 20.05 19.01 -0.06
N THR A 435 18.99 18.23 0.07
CA THR A 435 19.03 16.93 0.77
C THR A 435 19.86 15.90 0.01
N MET A 436 19.71 15.83 -1.32
CA MET A 436 20.54 14.96 -2.16
C MET A 436 22.02 15.37 -2.14
N GLN A 437 22.32 16.66 -2.10
CA GLN A 437 23.69 17.16 -1.96
C GLN A 437 24.29 16.83 -0.59
N ARG A 438 23.49 16.88 0.48
CA ARG A 438 23.92 16.48 1.84
C ARG A 438 24.22 14.99 1.91
N ALA A 439 23.35 14.15 1.36
CA ALA A 439 23.58 12.71 1.25
C ALA A 439 24.87 12.40 0.47
N LEU A 440 25.10 13.11 -0.64
CA LEU A 440 26.35 13.02 -1.42
C LEU A 440 27.58 13.41 -0.57
N LEU A 441 27.52 14.53 0.14
CA LEU A 441 28.64 14.96 1.01
C LEU A 441 28.90 13.95 2.13
N PHE A 442 27.85 13.37 2.70
CA PHE A 442 27.95 12.36 3.75
C PHE A 442 28.68 11.09 3.25
N TYR A 443 28.34 10.61 2.05
CA TYR A 443 29.06 9.50 1.40
C TYR A 443 30.55 9.82 1.23
N LEU A 444 30.86 11.02 0.73
CA LEU A 444 32.23 11.40 0.38
C LEU A 444 33.12 11.67 1.60
N GLN A 445 32.55 12.27 2.65
CA GLN A 445 33.32 12.76 3.79
C GLN A 445 33.28 11.82 5.00
N ASN A 446 32.24 11.00 5.14
CA ASN A 446 32.00 10.19 6.33
C ASN A 446 31.63 8.73 6.00
N PRO A 447 32.44 7.99 5.22
CA PRO A 447 32.11 6.62 4.80
C PRO A 447 31.95 5.64 5.97
N ASP A 448 32.75 5.77 7.03
CA ASP A 448 32.63 4.91 8.23
C ASP A 448 31.32 5.17 8.99
N GLU A 449 30.86 6.42 9.02
CA GLU A 449 29.58 6.75 9.66
C GLU A 449 28.41 6.31 8.79
N MET A 450 28.51 6.48 7.47
CA MET A 450 27.50 5.98 6.53
C MET A 450 27.29 4.48 6.69
N LEU A 451 28.36 3.71 6.82
CA LEU A 451 28.29 2.27 7.04
C LEU A 451 27.52 1.91 8.33
N LYS A 452 27.73 2.65 9.41
CA LYS A 452 26.95 2.45 10.65
C LYS A 452 25.47 2.76 10.44
N VAL A 453 25.15 3.82 9.71
CA VAL A 453 23.76 4.18 9.38
C VAL A 453 23.11 3.09 8.51
N GLN A 454 23.83 2.54 7.53
CA GLN A 454 23.36 1.42 6.70
C GLN A 454 23.10 0.16 7.54
N LEU A 455 24.04 -0.23 8.41
CA LEU A 455 23.84 -1.38 9.29
C LEU A 455 22.66 -1.17 10.24
N ARG A 456 22.49 0.04 10.79
CA ARG A 456 21.34 0.38 11.63
C ARG A 456 20.03 0.28 10.86
N ALA A 457 20.00 0.75 9.61
CA ALA A 457 18.84 0.65 8.73
C ALA A 457 18.47 -0.81 8.46
N MET A 458 19.44 -1.68 8.15
CA MET A 458 19.20 -3.11 7.92
C MET A 458 18.73 -3.86 9.18
N GLN A 459 19.07 -3.36 10.36
CA GLN A 459 18.66 -3.95 11.65
C GLN A 459 17.26 -3.52 12.08
N LYS A 460 16.61 -2.60 11.37
CA LYS A 460 15.21 -2.26 11.65
C LYS A 460 14.31 -3.42 11.25
N ASP A 461 13.52 -3.87 12.21
CA ASP A 461 12.47 -4.85 11.97
C ASP A 461 11.15 -4.13 11.73
N PHE A 462 10.62 -4.29 10.52
CA PHE A 462 9.27 -3.87 10.15
C PHE A 462 8.41 -5.09 9.81
N SER A 463 8.66 -6.24 10.44
CA SER A 463 7.88 -7.45 10.19
C SER A 463 6.41 -7.28 10.58
N TRP A 464 5.56 -8.08 9.96
CA TRP A 464 4.12 -8.06 10.22
C TRP A 464 3.73 -8.48 11.63
N LEU A 465 4.64 -9.10 12.40
CA LEU A 465 4.33 -9.56 13.75
C LEU A 465 4.00 -8.39 14.69
N ASP A 466 4.82 -7.34 14.66
CA ASP A 466 4.62 -6.16 15.51
C ASP A 466 3.37 -5.37 15.08
N SER A 467 3.20 -5.16 13.77
CA SER A 467 1.99 -4.53 13.23
C SER A 467 0.73 -5.32 13.60
N ALA A 468 0.75 -6.66 13.49
CA ALA A 468 -0.37 -7.52 13.84
C ALA A 468 -0.74 -7.39 15.33
N GLN A 469 0.25 -7.26 16.23
CA GLN A 469 -0.04 -7.01 17.65
C GLN A 469 -0.77 -5.67 17.87
N GLU A 470 -0.40 -4.61 17.16
CA GLU A 470 -1.13 -3.34 17.21
C GLU A 470 -2.56 -3.47 16.66
N TYR A 471 -2.76 -4.21 15.56
CA TYR A 471 -4.10 -4.53 15.06
C TYR A 471 -4.92 -5.30 16.10
N LEU A 472 -4.34 -6.29 16.78
CA LEU A 472 -5.03 -7.02 17.85
C LEU A 472 -5.43 -6.12 19.03
N LYS A 473 -4.62 -5.12 19.38
CA LYS A 473 -4.99 -4.12 20.40
C LYS A 473 -6.20 -3.30 19.96
N MET A 474 -6.23 -2.85 18.71
CA MET A 474 -7.38 -2.12 18.15
C MET A 474 -8.63 -3.01 18.03
N TYR A 475 -8.49 -4.28 17.65
CA TYR A 475 -9.63 -5.20 17.61
C TYR A 475 -10.23 -5.42 19.00
N ARG A 476 -9.38 -5.55 20.02
CA ARG A 476 -9.83 -5.66 21.42
C ARG A 476 -10.54 -4.39 21.88
N SER A 477 -10.02 -3.20 21.56
CA SER A 477 -10.71 -1.95 21.91
C SER A 477 -12.07 -1.84 21.23
N ALA A 478 -12.20 -2.27 19.98
CA ALA A 478 -13.49 -2.31 19.29
C ALA A 478 -14.52 -3.25 19.98
N ILE A 479 -14.06 -4.37 20.55
CA ILE A 479 -14.93 -5.35 21.21
C ILE A 479 -15.31 -4.92 22.63
N PHE A 480 -14.35 -4.37 23.40
CA PHE A 480 -14.48 -4.20 24.86
C PHE A 480 -14.61 -2.77 25.36
N ASP A 481 -14.20 -1.75 24.61
CA ASP A 481 -14.34 -0.36 25.04
C ASP A 481 -15.74 0.16 24.68
N TYR A 482 -16.67 0.08 25.64
CA TYR A 482 -18.01 0.64 25.60
C TYR A 482 -18.24 1.69 26.68
#